data_AF-A0A929I180-F1
#
_entry.id   AF-A0A929I180-F1
#
_cell.length_a   1.000
_cell.length_b   1.000
_cell.length_c   1.000
_cell.angle_alpha   90.00
_cell.angle_beta   90.00
_cell.angle_gamma   90.00
#
_symmetry.space_group_name_H-M   'P 1'
#
loop_
_entity.id
_entity.type
_entity.pdbx_description
1 polymer ?
#
loop_
_entity_poly.entity_id
_entity_poly.type
_entity_poly.pdbx_seq_one_letter_code
_entity_poly.pdbx_strand_id
1 'polypeptide(L)'
;MAQLAIYLDDKLAQRLDKAVTAAGKSKSKWVAEAIRHSLQDQWPDGFFELAGSWKDDTKPDPGGKNLKLLREGVAEMEEAIRKMRKNRADVDI
;
A
#
# COMPACT_ATOMS: atom_id res chain seq x y z
N MET A 1 -41.93 10.58 7.79
CA MET A 1 -40.61 10.27 7.18
C MET A 1 -40.58 10.89 5.80
N ALA A 2 -39.47 11.51 5.39
CA ALA A 2 -39.32 12.06 4.04
C ALA A 2 -38.75 10.98 3.10
N GLN A 3 -39.27 10.90 1.88
CA GLN A 3 -38.77 10.01 0.83
C GLN A 3 -38.02 10.84 -0.22
N LEU A 4 -36.85 10.37 -0.63
CA LEU A 4 -36.02 11.00 -1.66
C LEU A 4 -35.82 10.01 -2.81
N ALA A 5 -36.20 10.41 -4.02
CA ALA A 5 -35.87 9.71 -5.26
C ALA A 5 -34.70 10.43 -5.93
N ILE A 6 -33.64 9.69 -6.28
CA ILE A 6 -32.46 10.23 -6.95
C ILE A 6 -32.15 9.41 -8.19
N TYR A 7 -31.67 10.10 -9.23
CA TYR A 7 -31.10 9.46 -10.41
C TYR A 7 -29.61 9.21 -10.16
N LEU A 8 -29.17 8.01 -10.51
CA LEU A 8 -27.77 7.60 -10.46
C LEU A 8 -27.39 7.18 -11.88
N ASP A 9 -26.23 7.62 -12.35
CA ASP A 9 -25.66 7.05 -13.57
C ASP A 9 -25.26 5.59 -13.34
N ASP A 10 -25.12 4.82 -14.42
CA ASP A 10 -24.83 3.39 -14.35
C ASP A 10 -23.54 3.08 -13.58
N LYS A 11 -22.51 3.93 -13.72
CA LYS A 11 -21.23 3.72 -13.04
C LYS A 11 -21.38 3.93 -11.54
N LEU A 12 -22.14 4.94 -11.11
CA LEU A 12 -22.42 5.19 -9.71
C LEU A 12 -23.32 4.11 -9.10
N ALA A 13 -24.34 3.65 -9.83
CA ALA A 13 -25.20 2.56 -9.41
C ALA A 13 -24.40 1.26 -9.16
N GLN A 14 -23.49 0.91 -10.07
CA GLN A 14 -22.60 -0.24 -9.90
C GLN A 14 -21.68 -0.12 -8.69
N ARG A 15 -21.16 1.09 -8.42
CA ARG A 15 -20.33 1.34 -7.23
C ARG A 15 -21.15 1.21 -5.95
N LEU A 16 -22.39 1.68 -5.95
CA LEU A 16 -23.32 1.53 -4.83
C LEU A 16 -23.58 0.04 -4.54
N ASP A 17 -23.89 -0.77 -5.55
CA ASP A 17 -24.11 -2.21 -5.37
C ASP A 17 -22.91 -2.92 -4.74
N LYS A 18 -21.69 -2.59 -5.18
CA LYS A 18 -20.45 -3.13 -4.59
C LYS A 18 -20.29 -2.71 -3.13
N ALA A 19 -20.51 -1.44 -2.82
CA ALA A 19 -20.37 -0.91 -1.46
C ALA A 19 -21.39 -1.51 -0.49
N VAL A 20 -22.63 -1.68 -0.96
CA VAL A 20 -23.74 -2.30 -0.22
C VAL A 20 -23.45 -3.77 0.07
N THR A 21 -22.93 -4.51 -0.93
CA THR A 21 -22.51 -5.91 -0.77
C THR A 21 -21.37 -6.04 0.23
N ALA A 22 -20.34 -5.20 0.13
CA ALA A 22 -19.20 -5.22 1.05
C ALA A 22 -19.60 -4.86 2.49
N ALA A 23 -20.57 -3.95 2.65
CA ALA A 23 -21.05 -3.52 3.96
C ALA A 23 -22.11 -4.47 4.56
N GLY A 24 -22.69 -5.40 3.79
CA GLY A 24 -23.77 -6.29 4.24
C GLY A 24 -25.06 -5.55 4.63
N LYS A 25 -25.33 -4.38 4.04
CA LYS A 25 -26.49 -3.52 4.36
C LYS A 25 -27.41 -3.41 3.15
N SER A 26 -28.63 -2.89 3.33
CA SER A 26 -29.50 -2.52 2.20
C SER A 26 -29.08 -1.19 1.58
N LYS A 27 -29.43 -0.96 0.30
CA LYS A 27 -29.13 0.30 -0.42
C LYS A 27 -29.61 1.53 0.36
N SER A 28 -30.86 1.54 0.81
CA SER A 28 -31.43 2.68 1.55
C SER A 28 -30.72 2.94 2.88
N LYS A 29 -30.36 1.88 3.62
CA LYS A 29 -29.64 2.03 4.89
C LYS A 29 -28.23 2.57 4.66
N TRP A 30 -27.54 2.04 3.65
CA TRP A 30 -26.20 2.49 3.27
C TRP A 30 -26.20 3.96 2.87
N VAL A 31 -27.14 4.39 2.01
CA VAL A 31 -27.25 5.80 1.58
C VAL A 31 -27.59 6.73 2.75
N ALA A 32 -28.49 6.33 3.65
CA ALA A 32 -28.82 7.12 4.83
C ALA A 32 -27.61 7.32 5.76
N GLU A 33 -26.79 6.28 5.96
CA GLU A 33 -25.54 6.40 6.71
C GLU A 33 -24.49 7.24 5.99
N ALA A 34 -24.36 7.10 4.67
CA ALA A 34 -23.45 7.94 3.87
C ALA A 34 -23.81 9.41 3.99
N ILE A 35 -25.11 9.76 3.94
CA ILE A 35 -25.58 11.14 4.17
C ILE A 35 -25.23 11.59 5.59
N ARG A 36 -25.48 10.77 6.61
CA ARG A 36 -25.14 11.11 8.01
C ARG A 36 -23.64 11.36 8.18
N HIS A 37 -22.79 10.50 7.62
CA HIS A 37 -21.33 10.68 7.67
C HIS A 37 -20.90 11.92 6.89
N SER A 38 -21.49 12.18 5.73
CA SER A 38 -21.16 13.38 4.95
C SER A 38 -21.57 14.68 5.63
N LEU A 39 -22.54 14.64 6.54
CA LEU A 39 -22.99 15.77 7.35
C LEU A 39 -22.25 15.88 8.69
N GLN A 40 -21.44 14.87 9.05
CA GLN A 40 -20.55 14.97 10.19
C GLN A 40 -19.33 15.79 9.78
N ASP A 41 -19.39 17.10 10.03
CA ASP A 41 -18.33 18.08 9.74
C ASP A 41 -17.09 17.94 10.67
N GLN A 42 -16.98 16.83 11.40
CA GLN A 42 -16.02 16.66 12.48
C GLN A 42 -15.21 15.39 12.25
N TRP A 43 -13.89 15.55 12.18
CA TRP A 43 -12.96 14.42 12.24
C TRP A 43 -13.15 13.68 13.57
N PRO A 44 -12.98 12.34 13.60
CA PRO A 44 -13.03 11.58 14.84
C PRO A 44 -12.06 12.16 15.87
N ASP A 45 -12.44 12.14 17.15
CA ASP A 45 -11.54 12.50 18.24
C ASP A 45 -10.22 11.70 18.12
N GLY A 46 -9.10 12.42 18.19
CA GLY A 46 -7.77 11.86 18.05
C GLY A 46 -7.31 11.51 16.63
N PHE A 47 -8.07 11.83 15.58
CA PHE A 47 -7.64 11.62 14.19
C PHE A 47 -6.30 12.32 13.88
N PHE A 48 -6.10 13.53 14.40
CA PHE A 48 -4.84 14.26 14.22
C PHE A 48 -3.71 13.76 15.14
N GLU A 49 -4.02 13.06 16.23
CA GLU A 49 -3.02 12.46 17.13
C GLU A 49 -2.35 11.23 16.47
N LEU A 50 -2.98 10.66 15.44
CA LEU A 50 -2.40 9.59 14.64
C LEU A 50 -1.30 10.10 13.68
N ALA A 51 -1.25 11.40 13.39
CA ALA A 51 -0.22 11.97 12.53
C ALA A 51 1.16 11.88 13.22
N GLY A 52 2.07 11.09 12.65
CA GLY A 52 3.38 10.82 13.23
C GLY A 52 3.45 9.59 14.17
N SER A 53 2.34 8.88 14.38
CA SER A 53 2.33 7.60 15.13
C SER A 53 2.98 6.44 14.35
N TRP A 54 3.20 6.62 13.06
CA TRP A 54 3.88 5.64 12.21
C TRP A 54 5.37 5.73 12.50
N LYS A 55 5.86 4.82 13.33
CA LYS A 55 7.29 4.53 13.45
C LYS A 55 7.71 3.88 12.13
N ASP A 56 8.18 4.68 11.19
CA ASP A 56 8.96 4.17 10.09
C ASP A 56 10.27 3.62 10.68
N ASP A 57 10.26 2.34 11.04
CA ASP A 57 11.46 1.56 11.37
C ASP A 57 12.33 1.32 10.12
N THR A 58 11.88 1.80 8.96
CA THR A 58 12.61 1.85 7.68
C THR A 58 13.41 3.13 7.49
N LYS A 59 13.94 3.74 8.56
CA LYS A 59 14.97 4.77 8.37
C LYS A 59 16.12 4.17 7.56
N PRO A 60 16.50 4.72 6.39
CA PRO A 60 17.72 4.32 5.73
C PRO A 60 18.87 4.59 6.70
N ASP A 61 19.62 3.53 7.05
CA ASP A 61 20.76 3.59 7.95
C ASP A 61 21.69 4.75 7.53
N PRO A 62 21.81 5.83 8.34
CA PRO A 62 22.66 6.98 7.99
C PRO A 62 24.16 6.61 7.99
N GLY A 63 24.52 5.38 8.37
CA GLY A 63 25.86 4.83 8.34
C GLY A 63 26.19 3.97 7.12
N GLY A 64 25.28 3.84 6.14
CA GLY A 64 25.55 3.08 4.91
C GLY A 64 25.86 1.60 5.13
N LYS A 65 25.45 0.99 6.25
CA LYS A 65 25.70 -0.45 6.52
C LYS A 65 25.12 -1.33 5.41
N ASN A 66 23.93 -0.99 4.92
CA ASN A 66 23.31 -1.68 3.79
C ASN A 66 24.12 -1.53 2.49
N LEU A 67 24.76 -0.38 2.27
CA LEU A 67 25.60 -0.15 1.09
C LEU A 67 26.93 -0.92 1.17
N LYS A 68 27.52 -1.02 2.37
CA LYS A 68 28.73 -1.81 2.61
C LYS A 68 28.48 -3.30 2.34
N LEU A 69 27.37 -3.83 2.85
CA LEU A 69 26.99 -5.23 2.64
C LEU A 69 26.75 -5.55 1.15
N LEU A 70 26.09 -4.64 0.41
CA LEU A 70 25.91 -4.78 -1.04
C LEU A 70 27.25 -4.75 -1.79
N ARG A 71 28.16 -3.86 -1.41
CA ARG A 71 29.49 -3.74 -2.04
C ARG A 71 30.35 -4.99 -1.79
N GLU A 72 30.31 -5.53 -0.58
CA GLU A 72 31.01 -6.75 -0.20
C GLU A 72 30.46 -7.96 -0.98
N GLY A 73 29.14 -8.12 -1.04
CA GLY A 73 28.51 -9.19 -1.81
C GLY A 73 28.81 -9.11 -3.32
N VAL A 74 28.88 -7.92 -3.90
CA VAL A 74 29.27 -7.74 -5.32
C VAL A 74 30.72 -8.14 -5.56
N ALA A 75 31.64 -7.79 -4.66
CA ALA A 75 33.06 -8.13 -4.80
C ALA A 75 33.30 -9.65 -4.75
N GLU A 76 32.64 -10.36 -3.82
CA GLU A 76 32.73 -11.82 -3.75
C GLU A 76 32.17 -12.49 -5.01
N MET A 77 31.07 -11.96 -5.56
CA MET A 77 30.50 -12.45 -6.82
C MET A 77 31.45 -12.23 -8.01
N GLU A 78 32.12 -11.08 -8.11
CA GLU A 78 33.10 -10.81 -9.16
C GLU A 78 34.32 -11.75 -9.08
N GLU A 79 34.81 -12.04 -7.87
CA GLU A 79 35.89 -13.02 -7.69
C GLU A 79 35.47 -14.43 -8.10
N ALA A 80 34.26 -14.85 -7.74
CA ALA A 80 33.70 -16.14 -8.15
C ALA A 80 33.58 -16.23 -9.68
N ILE A 81 33.07 -15.19 -10.34
CA ILE A 81 32.98 -15.12 -11.81
C ILE A 81 34.38 -15.18 -12.44
N ARG A 82 35.37 -14.46 -11.90
CA ARG A 82 36.74 -14.47 -12.39
C ARG A 82 37.39 -15.86 -12.25
N LYS A 83 37.21 -16.54 -11.11
CA LYS A 83 37.70 -17.91 -10.89
C LYS A 83 37.05 -18.89 -11.86
N MET A 84 35.74 -18.79 -12.08
CA MET A 84 35.02 -19.64 -13.04
C MET A 84 35.52 -19.44 -14.48
N ARG A 85 35.81 -18.19 -14.89
CA ARG A 85 36.38 -17.89 -16.21
C ARG A 85 37.80 -18.46 -16.37
N LYS A 86 38.63 -18.37 -15.33
CA LYS A 86 40.01 -18.88 -15.36
C LYS A 86 40.05 -20.41 -15.46
N ASN A 87 39.20 -21.11 -14.72
CA ASN A 87 39.11 -22.58 -14.81
C ASN A 87 38.59 -23.05 -16.18
N ARG A 88 37.69 -22.30 -16.83
CA ARG A 88 37.22 -22.65 -18.18
C ARG A 88 38.32 -22.51 -19.25
N ALA A 89 39.28 -21.61 -19.06
CA ALA A 89 40.42 -21.45 -19.98
C ALA A 89 41.51 -22.53 -19.81
N ASP A 90 41.51 -23.26 -18.69
CA ASP A 90 42.47 -24.33 -18.38
C ASP A 90 42.02 -25.71 -18.89
N VAL A 91 40.74 -25.85 -19.29
CA VAL A 91 40.13 -27.12 -19.75
C VAL A 91 40.23 -27.29 -21.28
N ASP A 92 40.81 -26.33 -22.01
CA ASP A 92 40.94 -26.34 -23.48
C ASP A 92 42.41 -26.47 -23.97
N ILE A 93 43.25 -27.22 -23.23
CA ILE A 93 44.61 -27.64 -23.66
C ILE A 93 44.76 -29.15 -23.52
#